data_AF-A0A0T8U2U3-F1
#
_entry.id   AF-A0A0T8U2U3-F1
#
_cell.length_a   1.000
_cell.length_b   1.000
_cell.length_c   1.000
_cell.angle_alpha   90.00
_cell.angle_beta   90.00
_cell.angle_gamma   90.00
#
_symmetry.space_group_name_H-M   'P 1'
#
loop_
_entity.id
_entity.type
_entity.pdbx_description
1 polymer ?
#
loop_
_entity_poly.entity_id
_entity_poly.type
_entity_poly.pdbx_seq_one_letter_code
_entity_poly.pdbx_strand_id
1 'polypeptide(L)'
;MDTVTAKLKAEQAKLAEIQEEFDKLVKAERKDYYNLSDWYLKYLAGKQADKKTDTELKKVEDEKPSQAGNWIQSASRWWYKHADGSYTTNGWEQIKGTWYYFDHAGWMQTGWGKTGGTWYYLNKSGSMATGWVKDNGTWYYLNKSGSLATGWVKENGSWYYLDQSGAMKTGWFTVSGKWYYAYSSGALAINTTTPDGYIVNANGEWV
;
A
#
# COMPACT_ATOMS: atom_id res chain seq x y z
N MET A 1 -41.47 21.45 32.70
CA MET A 1 -41.51 20.44 31.62
C MET A 1 -41.22 21.11 30.28
N ASP A 2 -41.92 22.19 29.94
CA ASP A 2 -41.84 22.84 28.61
C ASP A 2 -40.44 23.34 28.22
N THR A 3 -39.66 23.84 29.17
CA THR A 3 -38.29 24.34 28.92
C THR A 3 -37.28 23.24 28.64
N VAL A 4 -37.45 22.05 29.24
CA VAL A 4 -36.57 20.90 29.03
C VAL A 4 -36.88 20.26 27.67
N THR A 5 -38.16 20.16 27.31
CA THR A 5 -38.59 19.66 26.00
C THR A 5 -38.15 20.59 24.86
N ALA A 6 -38.17 21.91 25.06
CA ALA A 6 -37.66 22.88 24.09
C ALA A 6 -36.14 22.75 23.88
N LYS A 7 -35.36 22.56 24.96
CA LYS A 7 -33.91 22.33 24.86
C LYS A 7 -33.58 21.01 24.16
N LEU A 8 -34.32 19.94 24.46
CA LEU A 8 -34.14 18.64 23.80
C LEU A 8 -34.42 18.71 22.29
N LYS A 9 -35.49 19.39 21.88
CA LYS A 9 -35.77 19.63 20.45
C LYS A 9 -34.68 20.45 19.77
N ALA A 10 -34.13 21.46 20.45
CA ALA A 10 -33.04 22.26 19.91
C ALA A 10 -31.74 21.46 19.75
N GLU A 11 -31.41 20.57 20.70
CA GLU A 11 -30.28 19.66 20.58
C GLU A 11 -30.47 18.60 19.47
N GLN A 12 -31.69 18.07 19.31
CA GLN A 12 -32.02 17.16 18.22
C GLN A 12 -31.91 17.82 16.84
N ALA A 13 -32.30 19.10 16.72
CA ALA A 13 -32.12 19.86 15.48
C ALA A 13 -30.63 20.06 15.15
N LYS A 14 -29.80 20.41 16.14
CA LYS A 14 -28.34 20.53 15.96
C LYS A 14 -27.70 19.20 15.54
N LEU A 15 -28.14 18.08 16.12
CA LEU A 15 -27.67 16.76 15.72
C LEU A 15 -28.04 16.41 14.28
N ALA A 16 -29.23 16.81 13.82
CA ALA A 16 -29.64 16.62 12.43
C ALA A 16 -28.80 17.44 11.46
N GLU A 17 -28.47 18.70 11.80
CA GLU A 17 -27.57 19.53 10.99
C GLU A 17 -26.15 18.96 10.94
N ILE A 18 -25.63 18.49 12.07
CA ILE A 18 -24.32 17.81 12.14
C ILE A 18 -24.32 16.55 11.26
N GLN A 19 -25.40 15.77 11.27
CA GLN A 19 -25.53 14.58 10.43
C GLN A 19 -25.59 14.96 8.95
N GLU A 20 -26.29 16.03 8.58
CA GLU A 20 -26.35 16.51 7.20
C GLU A 20 -24.97 17.00 6.70
N GLU A 21 -24.22 17.73 7.53
CA GLU A 21 -22.86 18.16 7.22
C GLU A 21 -21.89 16.97 7.15
N PHE A 22 -22.03 15.97 8.02
CA PHE A 22 -21.29 14.72 7.90
C PHE A 22 -21.60 14.00 6.59
N ASP A 23 -22.87 13.90 6.19
CA ASP A 23 -23.26 13.27 4.93
C ASP A 23 -22.74 14.03 3.71
N LYS A 24 -22.66 15.37 3.78
CA LYS A 24 -22.02 16.22 2.77
C LYS A 24 -20.51 16.01 2.71
N LEU A 25 -19.84 15.92 3.86
CA LEU A 25 -18.41 15.63 3.94
C LEU A 25 -18.10 14.23 3.40
N VAL A 26 -18.87 13.21 3.75
CA VAL A 26 -18.74 11.86 3.17
C VAL A 26 -19.01 11.86 1.66
N LYS A 27 -19.87 12.74 1.14
CA LYS A 27 -20.06 12.93 -0.32
C LYS A 27 -18.91 13.70 -0.97
N ALA A 28 -18.32 14.67 -0.29
CA ALA A 28 -17.19 15.46 -0.76
C ALA A 28 -15.88 14.65 -0.74
N GLU A 29 -15.59 13.95 0.36
CA GLU A 29 -14.44 13.04 0.49
C GLU A 29 -14.53 11.86 -0.49
N ARG A 30 -15.74 11.45 -0.91
CA ARG A 30 -15.95 10.47 -1.99
C ARG A 30 -15.53 10.92 -3.39
N LYS A 31 -15.28 12.22 -3.62
CA LYS A 31 -14.71 12.71 -4.89
C LYS A 31 -13.19 12.68 -4.89
N ASP A 32 -12.56 12.78 -3.72
CA ASP A 32 -11.11 12.96 -3.59
C ASP A 32 -10.42 11.69 -3.06
N TYR A 33 -11.17 10.73 -2.51
CA TYR A 33 -10.69 9.42 -2.08
C TYR A 33 -11.61 8.33 -2.62
N TYR A 34 -11.04 7.45 -3.45
CA TYR A 34 -11.67 6.33 -4.17
C TYR A 34 -12.54 6.72 -5.36
N ASN A 35 -11.98 6.53 -6.55
CA ASN A 35 -12.70 6.43 -7.81
C ASN A 35 -13.59 5.17 -7.76
N LEU A 36 -14.72 5.25 -7.06
CA LEU A 36 -15.76 4.25 -7.10
C LEU A 36 -16.34 4.29 -8.51
N SER A 37 -16.05 3.25 -9.30
CA SER A 37 -16.55 3.11 -10.66
C SER A 37 -18.08 3.30 -10.70
N ASP A 38 -18.61 3.85 -11.80
CA ASP A 38 -20.06 4.07 -12.02
C ASP A 38 -20.92 2.83 -11.71
N TRP A 39 -20.32 1.65 -11.80
CA TRP A 39 -20.89 0.38 -11.37
C TRP A 39 -21.26 0.32 -9.88
N TYR A 40 -20.41 0.82 -8.98
CA TYR A 40 -20.65 0.81 -7.53
C TYR A 40 -21.75 1.81 -7.12
N LEU A 41 -21.87 2.93 -7.85
CA LEU A 41 -22.98 3.87 -7.66
C LEU A 41 -24.32 3.25 -8.11
N LYS A 42 -24.34 2.47 -9.21
CA LYS A 42 -25.50 1.66 -9.60
C LYS A 42 -25.84 0.58 -8.57
N TYR A 43 -24.83 -0.07 -7.97
CA TYR A 43 -25.03 -1.05 -6.91
C TYR A 43 -25.66 -0.45 -5.65
N LEU A 44 -25.18 0.72 -5.20
CA LEU A 44 -25.78 1.42 -4.05
C LEU A 44 -27.17 1.98 -4.36
N ALA A 45 -27.42 2.44 -5.58
CA ALA A 45 -28.74 2.89 -6.04
C ALA A 45 -29.76 1.74 -6.08
N GLY A 46 -29.31 0.50 -6.32
CA GLY A 46 -30.16 -0.70 -6.27
C GLY A 46 -30.52 -1.18 -4.87
N LYS A 47 -29.83 -0.74 -3.81
CA LYS A 47 -30.04 -1.20 -2.42
C LYS A 47 -31.15 -0.49 -1.64
N GLN A 48 -31.88 0.45 -2.25
CA GLN A 48 -33.09 0.99 -1.63
C GLN A 48 -34.32 0.07 -1.77
N ALA A 49 -34.22 -1.01 -2.54
CA ALA A 49 -35.22 -2.07 -2.57
C ALA A 49 -34.60 -3.38 -2.07
N ASP A 50 -35.28 -4.00 -1.10
CA ASP A 50 -35.14 -5.38 -0.68
C ASP A 50 -34.00 -5.76 0.28
N LYS A 51 -34.32 -5.64 1.58
CA LYS A 51 -33.68 -6.36 2.67
C LYS A 51 -33.84 -7.87 2.48
N LYS A 52 -32.76 -8.61 2.20
CA LYS A 52 -32.62 -10.04 2.58
C LYS A 52 -31.15 -10.43 2.86
N THR A 53 -30.90 -10.66 4.15
CA THR A 53 -30.00 -11.66 4.78
C THR A 53 -28.47 -11.62 4.55
N ASP A 54 -27.77 -11.32 5.65
CA ASP A 54 -26.31 -11.24 5.85
C ASP A 54 -25.52 -12.54 5.61
N THR A 55 -26.16 -13.64 5.22
CA THR A 55 -25.47 -14.92 4.97
C THR A 55 -24.76 -14.95 3.61
N GLU A 56 -25.17 -14.12 2.66
CA GLU A 56 -24.51 -14.00 1.34
C GLU A 56 -23.32 -13.02 1.34
N LEU A 57 -23.20 -12.13 2.33
CA LEU A 57 -22.13 -11.12 2.41
C LEU A 57 -20.74 -11.73 2.66
N LYS A 58 -20.65 -12.87 3.35
CA LYS A 58 -19.37 -13.55 3.62
C LYS A 58 -18.76 -14.26 2.41
N LYS A 59 -19.50 -14.41 1.30
CA LYS A 59 -18.99 -15.02 0.06
C LYS A 59 -18.44 -14.02 -0.95
N VAL A 60 -18.69 -12.72 -0.77
CA VAL A 60 -18.34 -11.68 -1.75
C VAL A 60 -16.98 -11.02 -1.46
N GLU A 61 -16.50 -11.05 -0.21
CA GLU A 61 -15.17 -10.51 0.12
C GLU A 61 -14.02 -11.36 -0.44
N ASP A 62 -14.22 -12.66 -0.64
CA ASP A 62 -13.18 -13.59 -1.11
C ASP A 62 -13.13 -13.77 -2.63
N GLU A 63 -14.07 -13.18 -3.38
CA GLU A 63 -14.07 -13.20 -4.85
C GLU A 63 -14.31 -11.80 -5.40
N LYS A 64 -13.34 -10.89 -5.22
CA LYS A 64 -13.18 -9.79 -6.18
C LYS A 64 -12.79 -10.45 -7.50
N PRO A 65 -13.69 -10.56 -8.50
CA PRO A 65 -13.30 -11.18 -9.76
C PRO A 65 -12.17 -10.31 -10.29
N SER A 66 -11.03 -10.90 -10.66
CA SER A 66 -10.09 -10.17 -11.51
C SER A 66 -10.92 -9.68 -12.68
N GLN A 67 -11.15 -8.37 -12.79
CA GLN A 67 -12.11 -7.86 -13.76
C GLN A 67 -11.65 -8.38 -15.12
N ALA A 68 -12.49 -9.21 -15.76
CA ALA A 68 -12.12 -9.81 -17.03
C ALA A 68 -11.81 -8.69 -18.02
N GLY A 69 -10.67 -8.78 -18.68
CA GLY A 69 -10.12 -7.69 -19.46
C GLY A 69 -8.84 -8.11 -20.17
N ASN A 70 -8.32 -7.21 -20.99
CA ASN A 70 -7.18 -7.48 -21.85
C ASN A 70 -6.11 -6.40 -21.67
N TRP A 71 -4.86 -6.84 -21.60
CA TRP A 71 -3.70 -5.97 -21.71
C TRP A 71 -3.57 -5.46 -23.14
N ILE A 72 -3.52 -4.14 -23.31
CA ILE A 72 -3.37 -3.49 -24.60
C ILE A 72 -2.03 -2.73 -24.60
N GLN A 73 -1.21 -2.97 -25.62
CA GLN A 73 0.03 -2.25 -25.82
C GLN A 73 -0.18 -1.12 -26.84
N SER A 74 0.35 0.07 -26.54
CA SER A 74 0.31 1.22 -27.44
C SER A 74 1.52 2.12 -27.18
N ALA A 75 2.29 2.44 -28.23
CA ALA A 75 3.51 3.24 -28.14
C ALA A 75 4.48 2.75 -27.03
N SER A 76 4.72 1.44 -26.99
CA SER A 76 5.57 0.76 -25.99
C SER A 76 5.09 0.85 -24.52
N ARG A 77 3.87 1.35 -24.28
CA ARG A 77 3.24 1.37 -22.96
C ARG A 77 2.06 0.41 -22.91
N TRP A 78 1.70 0.00 -21.71
CA TRP A 78 0.62 -0.94 -21.46
C TRP A 78 -0.51 -0.28 -20.69
N TRP A 79 -1.74 -0.64 -20.99
CA TRP A 79 -2.91 -0.34 -20.18
C TRP A 79 -3.82 -1.56 -20.13
N TYR A 80 -4.70 -1.61 -19.13
CA TYR A 80 -5.63 -2.71 -18.96
C TYR A 80 -7.04 -2.27 -19.31
N LYS A 81 -7.62 -2.88 -20.35
CA LYS A 81 -8.99 -2.60 -20.79
C LYS A 81 -9.92 -3.65 -20.19
N HIS A 82 -10.84 -3.21 -19.33
CA HIS A 82 -11.89 -4.05 -18.78
C HIS A 82 -12.89 -4.48 -19.87
N ALA A 83 -13.67 -5.55 -19.62
CA ALA A 83 -14.66 -6.07 -20.57
C ALA A 83 -15.73 -5.04 -20.99
N ASP A 84 -16.09 -4.11 -20.09
CA ASP A 84 -17.03 -3.02 -20.36
C ASP A 84 -16.39 -1.82 -21.10
N GLY A 85 -15.10 -1.90 -21.40
CA GLY A 85 -14.33 -0.86 -22.08
C GLY A 85 -13.72 0.20 -21.16
N SER A 86 -14.01 0.17 -19.85
CA SER A 86 -13.36 1.03 -18.86
C SER A 86 -11.91 0.60 -18.59
N TYR A 87 -11.20 1.41 -17.81
CA TYR A 87 -9.82 1.14 -17.39
C TYR A 87 -9.49 1.89 -16.09
N THR A 88 -8.52 1.37 -15.33
CA THR A 88 -8.03 1.98 -14.09
C THR A 88 -7.12 3.18 -14.38
N THR A 89 -7.28 4.26 -13.62
CA THR A 89 -6.41 5.46 -13.64
C THR A 89 -6.05 5.89 -12.22
N ASN A 90 -4.85 6.44 -12.02
CA ASN A 90 -4.35 6.91 -10.70
C ASN A 90 -4.53 5.88 -9.58
N GLY A 91 -4.25 4.61 -9.86
CA GLY A 91 -4.73 3.56 -8.98
C GLY A 91 -4.03 2.22 -9.11
N TRP A 92 -4.14 1.46 -8.02
CA TRP A 92 -3.75 0.07 -7.94
C TRP A 92 -4.86 -0.82 -8.49
N GLU A 93 -4.48 -1.83 -9.27
CA GLU A 93 -5.39 -2.89 -9.70
C GLU A 93 -4.73 -4.26 -9.52
N GLN A 94 -5.50 -5.21 -9.00
CA GLN A 94 -5.07 -6.60 -8.93
C GLN A 94 -5.64 -7.38 -10.11
N ILE A 95 -4.77 -7.79 -11.03
CA ILE A 95 -5.13 -8.50 -12.24
C ILE A 95 -4.55 -9.92 -12.12
N LYS A 96 -5.43 -10.92 -12.07
CA LYS A 96 -5.07 -12.35 -11.94
C LYS A 96 -4.10 -12.61 -10.78
N GLY A 97 -4.40 -12.03 -9.61
CA GLY A 97 -3.60 -12.17 -8.38
C GLY A 97 -2.36 -11.27 -8.31
N THR A 98 -2.00 -10.56 -9.36
CA THR A 98 -0.82 -9.68 -9.40
C THR A 98 -1.22 -8.21 -9.33
N TRP A 99 -0.54 -7.43 -8.50
CA TRP A 99 -0.78 -6.00 -8.35
C TRP A 99 -0.02 -5.19 -9.42
N TYR A 100 -0.70 -4.19 -9.98
CA TYR A 100 -0.19 -3.21 -10.93
C TYR A 100 -0.62 -1.81 -10.50
N TYR A 101 0.14 -0.80 -10.89
CA TYR A 101 -0.22 0.60 -10.67
C TYR A 101 -0.34 1.34 -12.00
N PHE A 102 -1.39 2.14 -12.15
CA PHE A 102 -1.70 2.90 -13.36
C PHE A 102 -1.64 4.41 -13.08
N ASP A 103 -1.06 5.18 -14.00
CA ASP A 103 -1.01 6.64 -13.91
C ASP A 103 -2.37 7.29 -14.22
N HIS A 104 -2.39 8.63 -14.20
CA HIS A 104 -3.57 9.44 -14.48
C HIS A 104 -4.23 9.20 -15.84
N ALA A 105 -3.49 8.69 -16.82
CA ALA A 105 -4.00 8.39 -18.15
C ALA A 105 -4.23 6.88 -18.36
N GLY A 106 -4.10 6.08 -17.30
CA GLY A 106 -4.33 4.64 -17.33
C GLY A 106 -3.15 3.83 -17.86
N TRP A 107 -1.95 4.41 -17.94
CA TRP A 107 -0.76 3.65 -18.33
C TRP A 107 -0.16 2.95 -17.13
N MET A 108 0.11 1.66 -17.30
CA MET A 108 0.81 0.80 -16.35
C MET A 108 2.21 1.35 -16.10
N GLN A 109 2.55 1.52 -14.83
CA GLN A 109 3.84 2.01 -14.39
C GLN A 109 4.85 0.88 -14.20
N THR A 110 6.13 1.22 -14.36
CA THR A 110 7.27 0.36 -14.04
C THR A 110 8.31 1.18 -13.25
N GLY A 111 9.19 0.52 -12.53
CA GLY A 111 10.19 1.16 -11.66
C GLY A 111 9.60 1.69 -10.34
N TRP A 112 10.28 2.66 -9.74
CA TRP A 112 9.87 3.27 -8.47
C TRP A 112 8.64 4.15 -8.63
N GLY A 113 7.63 3.93 -7.78
CA GLY A 113 6.43 4.76 -7.69
C GLY A 113 6.10 5.11 -6.25
N LYS A 114 5.67 6.36 -6.01
CA LYS A 114 5.24 6.82 -4.68
C LYS A 114 3.73 7.04 -4.67
N THR A 115 3.03 6.35 -3.77
CA THR A 115 1.57 6.46 -3.60
C THR A 115 1.24 6.56 -2.13
N GLY A 116 0.35 7.50 -1.75
CA GLY A 116 -0.04 7.69 -0.34
C GLY A 116 1.13 7.98 0.62
N GLY A 117 2.22 8.57 0.12
CA GLY A 117 3.43 8.81 0.91
C GLY A 117 4.42 7.64 0.97
N THR A 118 4.04 6.46 0.49
CA THR A 118 4.83 5.23 0.53
C THR A 118 5.44 4.90 -0.83
N TRP A 119 6.68 4.42 -0.84
CA TRP A 119 7.36 3.95 -2.05
C TRP A 119 7.08 2.48 -2.33
N TYR A 120 6.96 2.16 -3.62
CA TYR A 120 6.76 0.83 -4.17
C TYR A 120 7.68 0.66 -5.38
N TYR A 121 7.98 -0.59 -5.72
CA TYR A 121 8.70 -0.93 -6.94
C TYR A 121 7.84 -1.80 -7.84
N LEU A 122 7.68 -1.39 -9.09
CA LEU A 122 6.97 -2.13 -10.13
C LEU A 122 8.04 -2.75 -11.05
N ASN A 123 8.03 -4.07 -11.20
CA ASN A 123 8.97 -4.76 -12.08
C ASN A 123 8.80 -4.30 -13.54
N LYS A 124 9.70 -4.73 -14.44
CA LYS A 124 9.61 -4.42 -15.88
C LYS A 124 8.30 -4.88 -16.53
N SER A 125 7.68 -5.92 -15.98
CA SER A 125 6.36 -6.42 -16.37
C SER A 125 5.20 -5.60 -15.79
N GLY A 126 5.47 -4.60 -14.95
CA GLY A 126 4.50 -3.82 -14.18
C GLY A 126 4.03 -4.47 -12.88
N SER A 127 4.41 -5.73 -12.62
CA SER A 127 4.02 -6.39 -11.38
C SER A 127 4.68 -5.75 -10.17
N MET A 128 3.91 -5.49 -9.11
CA MET A 128 4.43 -5.01 -7.84
C MET A 128 5.44 -5.99 -7.26
N ALA A 129 6.61 -5.49 -6.87
CA ALA A 129 7.64 -6.28 -6.21
C ALA A 129 7.39 -6.37 -4.70
N THR A 130 7.80 -7.49 -4.13
CA THR A 130 7.91 -7.74 -2.69
C THR A 130 9.25 -8.43 -2.42
N GLY A 131 9.77 -8.30 -1.21
CA GLY A 131 11.08 -8.82 -0.83
C GLY A 131 12.23 -7.97 -1.40
N TRP A 132 13.36 -8.61 -1.65
CA TRP A 132 14.57 -7.94 -2.10
C TRP A 132 14.50 -7.51 -3.57
N VAL A 133 14.80 -6.23 -3.82
CA VAL A 133 14.95 -5.65 -5.17
C VAL A 133 16.33 -5.03 -5.30
N LYS A 134 17.02 -5.34 -6.40
CA LYS A 134 18.28 -4.68 -6.77
C LYS A 134 18.03 -3.72 -7.91
N ASP A 135 18.20 -2.43 -7.64
CA ASP A 135 18.00 -1.36 -8.62
C ASP A 135 19.28 -0.50 -8.71
N ASN A 136 19.83 -0.37 -9.92
CA ASN A 136 21.09 0.33 -10.18
C ASN A 136 22.24 -0.02 -9.21
N GLY A 137 22.39 -1.30 -8.88
CA GLY A 137 23.46 -1.78 -7.99
C GLY A 137 23.14 -1.70 -6.49
N THR A 138 22.09 -1.00 -6.10
CA THR A 138 21.67 -0.84 -4.70
C THR A 138 20.56 -1.82 -4.37
N TRP A 139 20.62 -2.41 -3.18
CA TRP A 139 19.57 -3.30 -2.67
C TRP A 139 18.55 -2.54 -1.82
N TYR A 140 17.28 -2.90 -2.00
CA TYR A 140 16.13 -2.39 -1.26
C TYR A 140 15.27 -3.58 -0.82
N TYR A 141 14.48 -3.39 0.21
CA TYR A 141 13.53 -4.40 0.66
C TYR A 141 12.11 -3.83 0.66
N LEU A 142 11.21 -4.51 -0.04
CA LEU A 142 9.78 -4.19 -0.08
C LEU A 142 9.08 -5.21 0.81
N ASN A 143 8.25 -4.75 1.75
CA ASN A 143 7.52 -5.66 2.63
C ASN A 143 6.44 -6.47 1.86
N LYS A 144 5.65 -7.28 2.58
CA LYS A 144 4.58 -8.08 1.96
C LYS A 144 3.50 -7.27 1.26
N SER A 145 3.27 -6.02 1.66
CA SER A 145 2.36 -5.09 0.96
C SER A 145 3.02 -4.34 -0.19
N GLY A 146 4.29 -4.64 -0.51
CA GLY A 146 5.08 -3.96 -1.55
C GLY A 146 5.66 -2.61 -1.12
N SER A 147 5.44 -2.20 0.13
CA SER A 147 5.91 -0.93 0.65
C SER A 147 7.40 -0.99 0.98
N LEU A 148 8.15 0.05 0.60
CA LEU A 148 9.57 0.17 0.92
C LEU A 148 9.81 0.15 2.43
N ALA A 149 10.68 -0.75 2.88
CA ALA A 149 11.16 -0.81 4.24
C ALA A 149 12.36 0.11 4.46
N THR A 150 12.46 0.65 5.67
CA THR A 150 13.60 1.41 6.18
C THR A 150 13.93 0.91 7.59
N GLY A 151 15.17 1.05 8.02
CA GLY A 151 15.64 0.57 9.32
C GLY A 151 15.95 -0.93 9.32
N TRP A 152 15.75 -1.57 10.47
CA TRP A 152 16.07 -2.98 10.66
C TRP A 152 15.05 -3.92 9.99
N VAL A 153 15.54 -4.86 9.20
CA VAL A 153 14.75 -5.92 8.57
C VAL A 153 15.34 -7.28 8.95
N LYS A 154 14.47 -8.21 9.35
CA LYS A 154 14.85 -9.61 9.59
C LYS A 154 14.25 -10.49 8.50
N GLU A 155 15.10 -11.14 7.72
CA GLU A 155 14.70 -12.00 6.61
C GLU A 155 15.52 -13.30 6.67
N ASN A 156 14.85 -14.45 6.59
CA ASN A 156 15.47 -15.79 6.62
C ASN A 156 16.48 -16.00 7.77
N GLY A 157 16.21 -15.41 8.94
CA GLY A 157 17.04 -15.56 10.13
C GLY A 157 18.21 -14.57 10.24
N SER A 158 18.51 -13.82 9.18
CA SER A 158 19.54 -12.76 9.18
C SER A 158 18.93 -11.37 9.36
N TRP A 159 19.67 -10.48 10.02
CA TRP A 159 19.33 -9.06 10.12
C TRP A 159 20.01 -8.25 9.02
N TYR A 160 19.32 -7.23 8.56
CA TYR A 160 19.75 -6.26 7.55
C TYR A 160 19.35 -4.87 8.02
N TYR A 161 20.08 -3.84 7.56
CA TYR A 161 19.72 -2.46 7.83
C TYR A 161 19.58 -1.69 6.52
N LEU A 162 18.43 -1.05 6.35
CA LEU A 162 18.10 -0.17 5.23
C LEU A 162 18.15 1.27 5.76
N ASP A 163 18.84 2.18 5.09
CA ASP A 163 18.86 3.57 5.54
C ASP A 163 17.53 4.31 5.28
N GLN A 164 17.48 5.61 5.53
CA GLN A 164 16.27 6.41 5.35
C GLN A 164 15.80 6.49 3.89
N SER A 165 16.68 6.26 2.92
CA SER A 165 16.32 6.13 1.51
C SER A 165 15.85 4.72 1.14
N GLY A 166 15.95 3.77 2.07
CA GLY A 166 15.68 2.35 1.87
C GLY A 166 16.87 1.58 1.31
N ALA A 167 18.03 2.22 1.11
CA ALA A 167 19.21 1.57 0.59
C ALA A 167 19.86 0.67 1.66
N MET A 168 20.13 -0.58 1.30
CA MET A 168 20.76 -1.55 2.19
C MET A 168 22.21 -1.18 2.51
N LYS A 169 22.55 -1.18 3.80
CA LYS A 169 23.92 -0.96 4.27
C LYS A 169 24.76 -2.23 4.17
N THR A 170 26.03 -2.01 3.85
CA THR A 170 27.12 -2.99 3.92
C THR A 170 28.32 -2.31 4.58
N GLY A 171 29.27 -3.11 5.07
CA GLY A 171 30.40 -2.62 5.86
C GLY A 171 29.97 -2.05 7.22
N TRP A 172 30.79 -1.16 7.77
CA TRP A 172 30.52 -0.48 9.02
C TRP A 172 29.49 0.64 8.87
N PHE A 173 28.54 0.71 9.79
CA PHE A 173 27.56 1.80 9.88
C PHE A 173 27.15 2.04 11.33
N THR A 174 26.56 3.21 11.60
CA THR A 174 26.07 3.57 12.93
C THR A 174 24.56 3.68 12.97
N VAL A 175 23.97 3.22 14.08
CA VAL A 175 22.57 3.42 14.41
C VAL A 175 22.50 3.88 15.87
N SER A 176 22.00 5.09 16.10
CA SER A 176 21.88 5.69 17.45
C SER A 176 23.19 5.66 18.26
N GLY A 177 24.31 5.97 17.61
CA GLY A 177 25.63 6.03 18.25
C GLY A 177 26.32 4.68 18.45
N LYS A 178 25.68 3.56 18.10
CA LYS A 178 26.27 2.22 18.14
C LYS A 178 26.76 1.81 16.77
N TRP A 179 27.91 1.13 16.71
CA TRP A 179 28.50 0.62 15.48
C TRP A 179 28.05 -0.81 15.19
N TYR A 180 27.78 -1.08 13.92
CA TYR A 180 27.37 -2.37 13.40
C TYR A 180 28.14 -2.68 12.12
N TYR A 181 28.36 -3.97 11.85
CA TYR A 181 28.99 -4.42 10.61
C TYR A 181 28.05 -5.34 9.83
N ALA A 182 27.77 -4.99 8.57
CA ALA A 182 27.07 -5.86 7.63
C ALA A 182 28.07 -6.41 6.59
N TYR A 183 28.00 -7.71 6.30
CA TYR A 183 28.78 -8.33 5.23
C TYR A 183 28.41 -7.75 3.85
N SER A 184 29.15 -8.11 2.80
CA SER A 184 28.83 -7.69 1.42
C SER A 184 27.44 -8.14 0.94
N SER A 185 26.89 -9.21 1.54
CA SER A 185 25.52 -9.67 1.35
C SER A 185 24.46 -8.81 2.07
N GLY A 186 24.88 -7.87 2.93
CA GLY A 186 24.02 -7.09 3.81
C GLY A 186 23.68 -7.76 5.13
N ALA A 187 23.98 -9.05 5.30
CA ALA A 187 23.72 -9.76 6.54
C ALA A 187 24.56 -9.17 7.68
N LEU A 188 23.91 -8.88 8.82
CA LEU A 188 24.54 -8.36 10.01
C LEU A 188 25.45 -9.41 10.65
N ALA A 189 26.68 -9.02 10.99
CA ALA A 189 27.55 -9.80 11.85
C ALA A 189 27.02 -9.76 13.29
N ILE A 190 26.79 -10.92 13.90
CA ILE A 190 26.31 -11.06 15.28
C ILE A 190 27.13 -12.13 16.00
N ASN A 191 27.46 -11.89 17.27
CA ASN A 191 28.17 -12.83 18.15
C ASN A 191 29.43 -13.44 17.49
N THR A 192 30.25 -12.59 16.87
CA THR A 192 31.37 -13.02 16.03
C THR A 192 32.46 -11.95 15.99
N THR A 193 33.56 -12.27 15.33
CA THR A 193 34.62 -11.32 14.97
C THR A 193 34.42 -10.91 13.50
N THR A 194 34.43 -9.60 13.23
CA THR A 194 34.33 -9.04 11.88
C THR A 194 35.59 -9.37 11.05
N PRO A 195 35.54 -9.30 9.71
CA PRO A 195 36.69 -9.62 8.86
C PRO A 195 37.95 -8.79 9.13
N ASP A 196 37.78 -7.59 9.70
CA ASP A 196 38.83 -6.67 10.12
C ASP A 196 39.21 -6.77 11.60
N GLY A 197 38.69 -7.77 12.32
CA GLY A 197 39.19 -8.18 13.64
C GLY A 197 38.44 -7.63 14.86
N TYR A 198 37.31 -6.93 14.69
CA TYR A 198 36.53 -6.38 15.80
C TYR A 198 35.46 -7.37 16.29
N ILE A 199 35.20 -7.38 17.60
CA ILE A 199 34.18 -8.26 18.19
C ILE A 199 32.83 -7.53 18.21
N VAL A 200 31.79 -8.21 17.75
CA VAL A 200 30.39 -7.74 17.84
C VAL A 200 29.56 -8.67 18.71
N ASN A 201 28.70 -8.09 19.56
CA ASN A 201 27.88 -8.83 20.52
C ASN A 201 26.66 -9.52 19.86
N ALA A 202 25.77 -10.10 20.67
CA ALA A 202 24.57 -10.79 20.20
C ALA A 202 23.57 -9.88 19.45
N ASN A 203 23.63 -8.57 19.65
CA ASN A 203 22.85 -7.57 18.91
C ASN A 203 23.59 -7.05 17.65
N GLY A 204 24.82 -7.52 17.40
CA GLY A 204 25.69 -7.04 16.33
C GLY A 204 26.38 -5.72 16.62
N GLU A 205 26.32 -5.25 17.87
CA GLU A 205 26.96 -4.00 18.29
C GLU A 205 28.45 -4.25 18.55
N TRP A 206 29.31 -3.38 18.04
CA TRP A 206 30.74 -3.39 18.35
C TRP A 206 30.99 -3.17 19.85
N VAL A 207 31.92 -3.97 20.41
CA VAL A 207 32.34 -3.96 21.83
C VAL A 207 33.77 -3.47 21.97
#